data_AF-A0A8J4WLT7-F1
#
_entry.id   AF-A0A8J4WLT7-F1
#
_cell.length_a   1.000
_cell.length_b   1.000
_cell.length_c   1.000
_cell.angle_alpha   90.00
_cell.angle_beta   90.00
_cell.angle_gamma   90.00
#
_symmetry.space_group_name_H-M   'P 1'
#
loop_
_entity.id
_entity.type
_entity.pdbx_description
1 polymer ?
#
loop_
_entity_poly.entity_id
_entity_poly.type
_entity_poly.pdbx_seq_one_letter_code
_entity_poly.pdbx_strand_id
1 'polypeptide(L)'
;MLKKTLTAFTLSFLSLLGSGWENYAAQPSQKTSDAATGTLQKMIVESGSVTLDLDLNGLNGSSSLVARPITLHFAAAANSFLPILVFNDLLRAAETGSLTLIPQNTAGAEVYDPGYSTLPAALRASLGQLAIEKMDWDAPVDLVVRDSKSGLVFFNVEGHQYDYDANAQLLSITGGRLLISKEFANALGRPADAGATVGKISIGAAMQPIEVQTLVNGETKSVVMPPLRGAAGAEGPTLVSGPDVIVGDLPDMAQFGSNGNFVGLGIATTSCNNGDQPLNWFSLPNTDHPVIPQNLYRMSGGASNDDRFEQIGQSWLKHAFTALQGNACNLGCTPGCSGTQLCPGCSDPYSSGLNAGQNGLGSRAWVNPFTGAFPSGANNHTGHSHTGTSHRVTVATSDLDPSQNPSATYFAEAQYVTPHEYSWCQSHPGQCNMFNNASYHQFTVSGGPTNFTFSPVGSTARAQPAILAWRGATVNQVQPDPGNDGIWLMGFKVTNPNPGVWHYEYALYNENLDRAIQSFSVPLGPGTNISNIGFHAPLQEPGWANDGTFNNQGYSSQPWAVTQVSGSISWNSETFAQNQNANAIRWGTLYNFRFDADQPPQSVNAQ
;
A
#
# COMPACT_ATOMS: atom_id res chain seq x y z
N MET A 1 34.84 17.00 55.00
CA MET A 1 35.97 16.50 54.19
C MET A 1 35.44 16.12 52.80
N LEU A 2 36.06 16.69 51.76
CA LEU A 2 36.05 16.39 50.31
C LEU A 2 34.82 15.71 49.65
N LYS A 3 34.06 16.45 48.82
CA LYS A 3 34.14 16.56 47.33
C LYS A 3 33.79 15.28 46.54
N LYS A 4 32.73 15.36 45.71
CA LYS A 4 32.74 14.89 44.30
C LYS A 4 31.67 15.61 43.48
N THR A 5 32.03 15.84 42.23
CA THR A 5 31.60 16.82 41.24
C THR A 5 30.24 16.53 40.61
N LEU A 6 29.43 17.59 40.40
CA LEU A 6 28.18 17.57 39.64
C LEU A 6 28.47 18.22 38.26
N THR A 7 28.26 17.50 37.17
CA THR A 7 28.34 18.05 35.81
C THR A 7 26.92 18.15 35.26
N ALA A 8 26.48 19.38 35.00
CA ALA A 8 25.19 19.70 34.39
C ALA A 8 25.23 19.47 32.88
N PHE A 9 24.17 18.88 32.32
CA PHE A 9 23.82 19.03 30.91
C PHE A 9 22.40 19.59 30.84
N THR A 10 22.32 20.87 30.50
CA THR A 10 21.11 21.57 30.09
C THR A 10 20.78 21.19 28.65
N LEU A 11 19.67 20.49 28.43
CA LEU A 11 19.09 20.32 27.10
C LEU A 11 17.90 21.27 26.97
N SER A 12 18.13 22.41 26.30
CA SER A 12 17.08 23.30 25.83
C SER A 12 16.79 22.95 24.37
N PHE A 13 15.60 22.45 24.08
CA PHE A 13 14.89 22.80 22.84
C PHE A 13 13.39 22.61 23.08
N LEU A 14 12.68 23.74 23.05
CA LEU A 14 11.25 23.87 23.21
C LEU A 14 10.61 24.02 21.82
N SER A 15 9.47 23.36 21.62
CA SER A 15 8.26 23.86 20.94
C SER A 15 8.37 24.46 19.53
N LEU A 16 7.82 23.75 18.54
CA LEU A 16 7.10 24.35 17.40
C LEU A 16 6.13 23.28 16.88
N LEU A 17 4.85 23.40 17.24
CA LEU A 17 3.65 23.06 16.47
C LEU A 17 2.42 23.28 17.37
N GLY A 18 1.70 24.38 17.14
CA GLY A 18 0.51 24.78 17.89
C GLY A 18 -0.02 26.15 17.45
N SER A 19 -1.13 26.11 16.73
CA SER A 19 -1.99 27.15 16.12
C SER A 19 -2.38 28.39 16.94
N GLY A 20 -2.80 29.47 16.25
CA GLY A 20 -3.91 30.34 16.70
C GLY A 20 -3.68 31.86 16.64
N TRP A 21 -4.76 32.60 16.32
CA TRP A 21 -4.83 34.01 15.93
C TRP A 21 -4.68 35.09 17.03
N GLU A 22 -4.27 36.28 16.57
CA GLU A 22 -4.55 37.67 17.00
C GLU A 22 -4.13 38.26 18.38
N ASN A 23 -3.28 39.30 18.25
CA ASN A 23 -3.29 40.63 18.88
C ASN A 23 -2.63 40.93 20.25
N TYR A 24 -1.80 41.99 20.17
CA TYR A 24 -1.25 42.95 21.14
C TYR A 24 0.14 42.75 21.79
N ALA A 25 0.92 43.82 21.56
CA ALA A 25 2.01 44.42 22.35
C ALA A 25 3.45 43.98 22.03
N ALA A 26 4.11 44.85 21.27
CA ALA A 26 5.52 44.83 20.95
C ALA A 26 6.43 44.90 22.20
N GLN A 27 7.39 43.98 22.29
CA GLN A 27 8.65 44.14 23.00
C GLN A 27 9.79 43.42 22.25
N PRO A 28 11.05 43.86 22.45
CA PRO A 28 12.04 43.95 21.38
C PRO A 28 12.69 42.62 21.02
N SER A 29 13.05 42.53 19.74
CA SER A 29 13.74 41.43 19.08
C SER A 29 14.97 40.91 19.84
N GLN A 30 14.79 39.80 20.56
CA GLN A 30 15.87 38.86 20.78
C GLN A 30 16.09 38.10 19.47
N LYS A 31 17.30 38.19 18.92
CA LYS A 31 17.75 37.42 17.76
C LYS A 31 17.40 35.95 17.95
N THR A 32 16.40 35.47 17.20
CA THR A 32 16.19 34.06 16.94
C THR A 32 17.46 33.52 16.30
N SER A 33 18.01 32.45 16.88
CA SER A 33 19.08 31.66 16.26
C SER A 33 18.73 31.37 14.80
N ASP A 34 19.65 31.62 13.88
CA ASP A 34 19.44 31.37 12.46
C ASP A 34 18.83 29.97 12.25
N ALA A 35 17.63 29.92 11.67
CA ALA A 35 16.93 28.67 11.44
C ALA A 35 17.76 27.75 10.52
N ALA A 36 17.72 26.45 10.78
CA ALA A 36 18.64 25.50 10.16
C ALA A 36 18.49 25.50 8.63
N THR A 37 19.63 25.67 7.94
CA THR A 37 19.74 25.58 6.48
C THR A 37 20.60 24.37 6.14
N GLY A 38 20.20 23.57 5.16
CA GLY A 38 20.91 22.33 4.82
C GLY A 38 20.06 21.29 4.09
N THR A 39 20.60 20.09 3.97
CA THR A 39 19.93 18.96 3.29
C THR A 39 19.36 18.00 4.33
N LEU A 40 18.06 17.75 4.27
CA LEU A 40 17.36 16.72 5.05
C LEU A 40 17.06 15.53 4.14
N GLN A 41 17.46 14.33 4.54
CA GLN A 41 17.23 13.11 3.80
C GLN A 41 16.41 12.14 4.64
N LYS A 42 15.34 11.60 4.06
CA LYS A 42 14.67 10.40 4.57
C LYS A 42 15.24 9.22 3.82
N MET A 43 15.82 8.28 4.57
CA MET A 43 16.52 7.14 4.02
C MET A 43 15.91 5.84 4.52
N ILE A 44 15.89 4.81 3.67
CA ILE A 44 15.46 3.45 4.03
C ILE A 44 16.61 2.46 3.83
N VAL A 45 16.41 1.22 4.25
CA VAL A 45 17.40 0.16 4.08
C VAL A 45 17.48 -0.26 2.60
N GLU A 46 18.67 -0.18 2.04
CA GLU A 46 19.02 -0.76 0.73
C GLU A 46 19.35 -2.24 0.85
N SER A 47 20.23 -2.56 1.78
CA SER A 47 20.64 -3.93 2.10
C SER A 47 21.27 -3.93 3.48
N GLY A 48 21.52 -5.11 4.04
CA GLY A 48 22.16 -5.17 5.34
C GLY A 48 22.28 -6.59 5.88
N SER A 49 22.89 -6.68 7.05
CA SER A 49 23.03 -7.90 7.80
C SER A 49 22.57 -7.69 9.24
N VAL A 50 21.94 -8.72 9.78
CA VAL A 50 21.49 -8.78 11.17
C VAL A 50 22.04 -10.05 11.78
N THR A 51 22.62 -9.92 12.96
CA THR A 51 23.10 -11.05 13.75
C THR A 51 22.38 -11.08 15.09
N LEU A 52 21.79 -12.23 15.43
CA LEU A 52 21.26 -12.51 16.76
C LEU A 52 22.15 -13.56 17.43
N ASP A 53 22.83 -13.17 18.50
CA ASP A 53 23.59 -14.09 19.35
C ASP A 53 22.73 -14.45 20.57
N LEU A 54 22.16 -15.66 20.59
CA LEU A 54 21.22 -16.11 21.59
C LEU A 54 21.84 -17.12 22.55
N ASP A 55 21.49 -17.09 23.84
CA ASP A 55 21.85 -18.11 24.82
C ASP A 55 20.75 -19.19 24.90
N LEU A 56 21.07 -20.37 24.37
CA LEU A 56 20.16 -21.52 24.37
C LEU A 56 19.79 -21.98 25.78
N ASN A 57 20.66 -21.80 26.78
CA ASN A 57 20.34 -22.20 28.14
C ASN A 57 19.29 -21.27 28.77
N GLY A 58 19.43 -19.96 28.55
CA GLY A 58 18.40 -18.99 28.94
C GLY A 58 17.08 -19.22 28.20
N LEU A 59 17.13 -19.47 26.89
CA LEU A 59 15.95 -19.73 26.07
C LEU A 59 15.23 -21.04 26.43
N ASN A 60 15.92 -22.05 26.95
CA ASN A 60 15.33 -23.35 27.31
C ASN A 60 15.05 -23.51 28.82
N GLY A 61 15.31 -22.48 29.63
CA GLY A 61 15.01 -22.53 31.07
C GLY A 61 15.98 -23.41 31.86
N SER A 62 17.21 -23.56 31.38
CA SER A 62 18.27 -24.30 32.05
C SER A 62 18.76 -23.53 33.27
N SER A 63 18.97 -24.22 34.41
CA SER A 63 19.59 -23.64 35.61
C SER A 63 21.12 -23.53 35.50
N SER A 64 21.69 -23.81 34.33
CA SER A 64 23.13 -23.70 34.07
C SER A 64 23.58 -22.24 34.08
N LEU A 65 24.63 -21.95 34.85
CA LEU A 65 25.29 -20.64 34.86
C LEU A 65 26.23 -20.41 33.66
N VAL A 66 26.40 -21.42 32.80
CA VAL A 66 27.24 -21.34 31.60
C VAL A 66 26.35 -21.06 30.39
N ALA A 67 26.57 -19.95 29.68
CA ALA A 67 25.85 -19.62 28.45
C ALA A 67 26.19 -20.62 27.34
N ARG A 68 25.18 -21.01 26.54
CA ARG A 68 25.33 -21.84 25.35
C ARG A 68 24.93 -21.02 24.12
N PRO A 69 25.85 -20.21 23.56
CA PRO A 69 25.51 -19.29 22.49
C PRO A 69 25.17 -20.03 21.18
N ILE A 70 24.18 -19.51 20.46
CA ILE A 70 23.89 -19.82 19.06
C ILE A 70 23.80 -18.50 18.30
N THR A 71 24.38 -18.44 17.11
CA THR A 71 24.36 -17.26 16.25
C THR A 71 23.43 -17.49 15.08
N LEU A 72 22.48 -16.58 14.89
CA LEU A 72 21.56 -16.54 13.76
C LEU A 72 21.92 -15.37 12.86
N HIS A 73 22.16 -15.66 11.58
CA HIS A 73 22.47 -14.65 10.57
C HIS A 73 21.31 -14.45 9.61
N PHE A 74 20.98 -13.19 9.39
CA PHE A 74 19.95 -12.76 8.46
C PHE A 74 20.52 -11.67 7.55
N ALA A 75 20.07 -11.66 6.31
CA ALA A 75 20.11 -10.47 5.47
C ALA A 75 18.89 -9.61 5.80
N ALA A 76 19.06 -8.30 5.73
CA ALA A 76 17.95 -7.38 5.67
C ALA A 76 17.31 -7.45 4.28
N ALA A 77 15.99 -7.59 4.21
CA ALA A 77 15.28 -7.50 2.93
C ALA A 77 15.49 -6.12 2.33
N ALA A 78 15.81 -6.08 1.03
CA ALA A 78 16.00 -4.84 0.31
C ALA A 78 14.74 -3.97 0.39
N ASN A 79 14.92 -2.66 0.47
CA ASN A 79 13.85 -1.67 0.58
C ASN A 79 12.96 -1.83 1.82
N SER A 80 13.45 -2.50 2.88
CA SER A 80 12.75 -2.53 4.15
C SER A 80 12.51 -1.12 4.67
N PHE A 81 11.24 -0.81 4.99
CA PHE A 81 10.81 0.52 5.38
C PHE A 81 11.05 0.76 6.88
N LEU A 82 12.33 0.82 7.26
CA LEU A 82 12.82 1.28 8.55
C LEU A 82 13.51 2.64 8.34
N PRO A 83 12.77 3.76 8.38
CA PRO A 83 13.31 5.04 7.94
C PRO A 83 14.26 5.66 8.96
N ILE A 84 15.28 6.35 8.45
CA ILE A 84 16.07 7.29 9.24
C ILE A 84 16.02 8.68 8.62
N LEU A 85 16.11 9.70 9.46
CA LEU A 85 16.27 11.09 9.08
C LEU A 85 17.73 11.51 9.28
N VAL A 86 18.35 11.99 8.21
CA VAL A 86 19.73 12.51 8.21
C VAL A 86 19.69 13.98 7.80
N PHE A 87 20.22 14.86 8.63
CA PHE A 87 20.32 16.29 8.31
C PHE A 87 21.77 16.73 8.34
N ASN A 88 22.27 17.27 7.22
CA ASN A 88 23.68 17.63 7.04
C ASN A 88 24.61 16.51 7.52
N ASP A 89 24.47 15.33 6.91
CA ASP A 89 25.33 14.15 7.14
C ASP A 89 25.31 13.57 8.56
N LEU A 90 24.37 14.00 9.39
CA LEU A 90 24.24 13.55 10.75
C LEU A 90 22.86 12.95 10.98
N LEU A 91 22.82 11.75 11.59
CA LEU A 91 21.58 11.12 12.02
C LEU A 91 20.81 12.05 12.97
N ARG A 92 19.50 12.16 12.76
CA ARG A 92 18.58 12.95 13.59
C ARG A 92 17.59 12.06 14.32
N ALA A 93 17.03 11.09 13.61
CA ALA A 93 16.05 10.16 14.17
C ALA A 93 16.00 8.87 13.36
N ALA A 94 15.56 7.79 14.02
CA ALA A 94 14.97 6.63 13.36
C ALA A 94 13.45 6.72 13.56
N GLU A 95 12.69 6.56 12.48
CA GLU A 95 11.23 6.60 12.50
C GLU A 95 10.63 5.20 12.65
N THR A 96 9.38 5.14 13.08
CA THR A 96 8.59 3.91 13.15
C THR A 96 8.61 3.20 11.80
N GLY A 97 8.86 1.89 11.82
CA GLY A 97 9.10 1.13 10.61
C GLY A 97 9.64 -0.26 10.92
N SER A 98 9.83 -1.06 9.87
CA SER A 98 10.27 -2.45 10.03
C SER A 98 11.38 -2.85 9.07
N LEU A 99 12.22 -3.76 9.55
CA LEU A 99 13.31 -4.41 8.84
C LEU A 99 13.00 -5.90 8.76
N THR A 100 12.61 -6.35 7.56
CA THR A 100 12.31 -7.77 7.34
C THR A 100 13.60 -8.57 7.28
N LEU A 101 13.63 -9.72 7.96
CA LEU A 101 14.81 -10.58 8.06
C LEU A 101 14.69 -11.80 7.15
N ILE A 102 15.70 -11.99 6.29
CA ILE A 102 15.83 -13.16 5.41
C ILE A 102 16.93 -14.06 5.97
N PRO A 103 16.63 -15.28 6.44
CA PRO A 103 17.64 -16.20 6.95
C PRO A 103 18.71 -16.52 5.89
N GLN A 104 19.99 -16.48 6.26
CA GLN A 104 21.10 -16.69 5.31
C GLN A 104 21.65 -18.13 5.29
N ASN A 105 21.14 -19.03 6.14
CA ASN A 105 21.62 -20.41 6.27
C ASN A 105 20.51 -21.47 6.18
N THR A 106 19.40 -21.20 5.49
CA THR A 106 18.26 -22.14 5.39
C THR A 106 18.26 -23.01 4.12
N ALA A 107 19.12 -22.74 3.14
CA ALA A 107 19.26 -23.56 1.94
C ALA A 107 20.34 -24.64 2.13
N GLY A 108 19.94 -25.82 2.60
CA GLY A 108 20.80 -27.03 2.66
C GLY A 108 20.95 -27.65 4.05
N ALA A 109 20.51 -26.97 5.11
CA ALA A 109 20.34 -27.61 6.41
C ALA A 109 18.99 -28.32 6.41
N GLU A 110 18.99 -29.61 6.09
CA GLU A 110 17.99 -30.52 6.64
C GLU A 110 17.80 -30.21 8.14
N VAL A 111 16.63 -30.57 8.65
CA VAL A 111 16.09 -30.38 10.01
C VAL A 111 16.97 -30.96 11.15
N TYR A 112 18.26 -31.20 10.91
CA TYR A 112 19.23 -31.91 11.74
C TYR A 112 20.60 -31.22 11.91
N ASP A 113 20.74 -29.90 11.72
CA ASP A 113 21.86 -29.19 12.36
C ASP A 113 21.58 -29.11 13.88
N PRO A 114 22.44 -29.68 14.76
CA PRO A 114 22.20 -29.76 16.20
C PRO A 114 21.97 -28.41 16.90
N GLY A 115 22.37 -27.29 16.28
CA GLY A 115 22.14 -25.94 16.81
C GLY A 115 20.68 -25.50 16.76
N TYR A 116 20.04 -25.60 15.58
CA TYR A 116 18.72 -24.99 15.32
C TYR A 116 17.54 -25.80 15.87
N SER A 117 17.67 -27.12 15.97
CA SER A 117 16.65 -28.01 16.54
C SER A 117 16.38 -27.77 18.03
N THR A 118 17.26 -27.03 18.72
CA THR A 118 17.17 -26.72 20.15
C THR A 118 16.58 -25.34 20.46
N LEU A 119 16.15 -24.58 19.44
CA LEU A 119 15.39 -23.35 19.64
C LEU A 119 13.95 -23.65 20.06
N PRO A 120 13.33 -22.81 20.91
CA PRO A 120 11.92 -22.93 21.23
C PRO A 120 11.04 -23.00 19.97
N ALA A 121 10.04 -23.88 19.99
CA ALA A 121 9.24 -24.21 18.81
C ALA A 121 8.59 -22.98 18.15
N ALA A 122 8.11 -22.03 18.95
CA ALA A 122 7.51 -20.78 18.46
C ALA A 122 8.53 -19.94 17.66
N LEU A 123 9.74 -19.72 18.22
CA LEU A 123 10.79 -18.95 17.55
C LEU A 123 11.29 -19.67 16.29
N ARG A 124 11.44 -21.00 16.35
CA ARG A 124 11.88 -21.81 15.22
C ARG A 124 10.88 -21.75 14.05
N ALA A 125 9.57 -21.76 14.33
CA ALA A 125 8.54 -21.65 13.31
C ALA A 125 8.55 -20.28 12.61
N SER A 126 9.00 -19.24 13.31
CA SER A 126 9.01 -17.87 12.82
C SER A 126 10.29 -17.45 12.09
N LEU A 127 11.34 -18.28 12.07
CA LEU A 127 12.65 -17.88 11.52
C LEU A 127 12.59 -17.32 10.10
N GLY A 128 11.73 -17.86 9.23
CA GLY A 128 11.54 -17.38 7.86
C GLY A 128 10.70 -16.11 7.71
N GLN A 129 10.19 -15.56 8.81
CA GLN A 129 9.26 -14.43 8.83
C GLN A 129 9.50 -13.52 10.05
N LEU A 130 10.76 -13.40 10.50
CA LEU A 130 11.11 -12.44 11.54
C LEU A 130 11.25 -11.03 10.96
N ALA A 131 10.89 -10.04 11.76
CA ALA A 131 11.17 -8.64 11.51
C ALA A 131 11.70 -7.95 12.76
N ILE A 132 12.55 -6.95 12.56
CA ILE A 132 12.87 -5.95 13.58
C ILE A 132 11.97 -4.76 13.37
N GLU A 133 11.25 -4.33 14.39
CA GLU A 133 10.35 -3.18 14.31
C GLU A 133 10.85 -2.08 15.25
N LYS A 134 10.93 -0.86 14.72
CA LYS A 134 11.08 0.36 15.49
C LYS A 134 9.72 0.81 15.95
N MET A 135 9.54 0.83 17.26
CA MET A 135 8.30 1.25 17.89
C MET A 135 8.22 2.78 17.94
N ASP A 136 7.02 3.30 18.18
CA ASP A 136 6.78 4.73 18.36
C ASP A 136 7.58 5.31 19.53
N TRP A 137 7.79 6.62 19.53
CA TRP A 137 8.64 7.32 20.51
C TRP A 137 8.09 7.27 21.94
N ASP A 138 6.79 7.01 22.12
CA ASP A 138 6.11 6.85 23.41
C ASP A 138 6.02 5.38 23.86
N ALA A 139 6.48 4.44 23.03
CA ALA A 139 6.52 3.03 23.37
C ALA A 139 7.55 2.76 24.48
N PRO A 140 7.30 1.77 25.36
CA PRO A 140 8.20 1.43 26.46
C PRO A 140 9.54 0.81 26.00
N VAL A 141 9.61 0.38 24.74
CA VAL A 141 10.77 -0.28 24.14
C VAL A 141 10.95 0.32 22.75
N ASP A 142 12.19 0.61 22.38
CA ASP A 142 12.51 1.29 21.13
C ASP A 142 12.54 0.33 19.92
N LEU A 143 13.10 -0.86 20.08
CA LEU A 143 13.18 -1.90 19.04
C LEU A 143 12.66 -3.24 19.56
N VAL A 144 11.95 -3.98 18.71
CA VAL A 144 11.50 -5.35 19.00
C VAL A 144 11.84 -6.31 17.86
N VAL A 145 12.04 -7.58 18.19
CA VAL A 145 12.12 -8.68 17.22
C VAL A 145 10.83 -9.49 17.30
N ARG A 146 10.11 -9.62 16.20
CA ARG A 146 8.77 -10.24 16.17
C ARG A 146 8.52 -11.08 14.93
N ASP A 147 7.50 -11.92 15.03
CA ASP A 147 6.91 -12.60 13.87
C ASP A 147 6.10 -11.58 13.03
N SER A 148 6.44 -11.40 11.76
CA SER A 148 5.78 -10.42 10.90
C SER A 148 4.35 -10.80 10.51
N LYS A 149 3.98 -12.08 10.63
CA LYS A 149 2.66 -12.59 10.25
C LYS A 149 1.72 -12.66 11.45
N SER A 150 2.18 -13.21 12.56
CA SER A 150 1.36 -13.37 13.78
C SER A 150 1.44 -12.17 14.71
N GLY A 151 2.42 -11.29 14.53
CA GLY A 151 2.67 -10.15 15.41
C GLY A 151 3.22 -10.54 16.79
N LEU A 152 3.64 -11.79 16.99
CA LEU A 152 4.17 -12.25 18.28
C LEU A 152 5.56 -11.63 18.51
N VAL A 153 5.73 -10.86 19.58
CA VAL A 153 7.03 -10.30 19.95
C VAL A 153 7.85 -11.38 20.65
N PHE A 154 9.04 -11.69 20.11
CA PHE A 154 9.98 -12.59 20.78
C PHE A 154 10.87 -11.85 21.76
N PHE A 155 11.46 -10.74 21.30
CA PHE A 155 12.46 -10.01 22.06
C PHE A 155 12.20 -8.52 22.07
N ASN A 156 12.36 -7.91 23.24
CA ASN A 156 12.58 -6.48 23.39
C ASN A 156 14.08 -6.22 23.25
N VAL A 157 14.47 -5.17 22.54
CA VAL A 157 15.87 -4.77 22.38
C VAL A 157 16.16 -3.56 23.25
N GLU A 158 17.17 -3.68 24.12
CA GLU A 158 17.57 -2.60 25.02
C GLU A 158 19.06 -2.29 24.97
N GLY A 159 19.40 -1.01 25.16
CA GLY A 159 20.79 -0.55 25.29
C GLY A 159 21.54 -0.45 23.96
N HIS A 160 20.84 -0.56 22.83
CA HIS A 160 21.43 -0.34 21.51
C HIS A 160 21.75 1.13 21.28
N GLN A 161 22.71 1.35 20.39
CA GLN A 161 23.14 2.67 19.93
C GLN A 161 23.05 2.73 18.42
N TYR A 162 22.42 3.79 17.91
CA TYR A 162 22.43 4.11 16.49
C TYR A 162 23.67 4.92 16.15
N ASP A 163 24.38 4.48 15.12
CA ASP A 163 25.48 5.22 14.51
C ASP A 163 25.27 5.27 12.99
N TYR A 164 25.60 6.40 12.38
CA TYR A 164 25.44 6.60 10.94
C TYR A 164 26.70 7.20 10.34
N ASP A 165 27.32 6.47 9.42
CA ASP A 165 28.42 6.96 8.61
C ASP A 165 27.87 7.51 7.29
N ALA A 166 27.88 8.83 7.14
CA ALA A 166 27.38 9.49 5.93
C ALA A 166 28.22 9.23 4.68
N ASN A 167 29.53 8.97 4.82
CA ASN A 167 30.39 8.66 3.67
C ASN A 167 30.07 7.28 3.11
N ALA A 168 29.81 6.31 4.00
CA ALA A 168 29.43 4.95 3.63
C ALA A 168 27.91 4.77 3.43
N GLN A 169 27.10 5.78 3.79
CA GLN A 169 25.65 5.68 3.93
C GLN A 169 25.23 4.48 4.78
N LEU A 170 25.96 4.20 5.86
CA LEU A 170 25.83 2.98 6.64
C LEU A 170 25.21 3.29 8.00
N LEU A 171 24.05 2.69 8.27
CA LEU A 171 23.46 2.65 9.61
C LEU A 171 23.98 1.42 10.35
N SER A 172 24.54 1.64 11.54
CA SER A 172 24.93 0.58 12.47
C SER A 172 24.12 0.69 13.76
N ILE A 173 23.53 -0.41 14.19
CA ILE A 173 22.86 -0.52 15.49
C ILE A 173 23.58 -1.60 16.28
N THR A 174 24.27 -1.18 17.34
CA THR A 174 25.16 -2.06 18.11
C THR A 174 24.86 -1.98 19.61
N GLY A 175 25.33 -2.96 20.38
CA GLY A 175 25.15 -2.98 21.84
C GLY A 175 23.77 -3.43 22.32
N GLY A 176 22.85 -3.77 21.42
CA GLY A 176 21.50 -4.21 21.76
C GLY A 176 21.49 -5.54 22.49
N ARG A 177 20.81 -5.60 23.63
CA ARG A 177 20.54 -6.82 24.38
C ARG A 177 19.15 -7.33 24.02
N LEU A 178 19.01 -8.64 23.84
CA LEU A 178 17.72 -9.29 23.58
C LEU A 178 17.11 -9.77 24.89
N LEU A 179 15.97 -9.20 25.27
CA LEU A 179 15.22 -9.54 26.46
C LEU A 179 13.96 -10.33 26.06
N ILE A 180 13.65 -11.42 26.75
CA ILE A 180 12.41 -12.18 26.50
C ILE A 180 11.20 -11.25 26.71
N SER A 181 10.33 -11.16 25.71
CA SER A 181 9.10 -10.38 25.83
C SER A 181 8.10 -11.06 26.78
N LYS A 182 7.10 -10.32 27.26
CA LYS A 182 6.01 -10.91 28.06
C LYS A 182 5.23 -11.98 27.29
N GLU A 183 5.01 -11.75 26.00
CA GLU A 183 4.29 -12.67 25.11
C GLU A 183 5.07 -13.96 24.93
N PHE A 184 6.38 -13.86 24.69
CA PHE A 184 7.22 -15.02 24.49
C PHE A 184 7.42 -15.80 25.79
N ALA A 185 7.60 -15.12 26.93
CA ALA A 185 7.62 -15.76 28.24
C ALA A 185 6.36 -16.60 28.51
N ASN A 186 5.19 -16.08 28.14
CA ASN A 186 3.92 -16.82 28.24
C ASN A 186 3.87 -18.01 27.27
N ALA A 187 4.31 -17.83 26.02
CA ALA A 187 4.37 -18.91 25.03
C ALA A 187 5.34 -20.03 25.44
N LEU A 188 6.37 -19.70 26.24
CA LEU A 188 7.31 -20.65 26.84
C LEU A 188 6.76 -21.33 28.11
N GLY A 189 5.58 -20.93 28.60
CA GLY A 189 5.03 -21.39 29.88
C GLY A 189 5.80 -20.88 31.10
N ARG A 190 6.62 -19.83 30.95
CA ARG A 190 7.53 -19.27 31.96
C ARG A 190 7.37 -17.75 32.07
N PRO A 191 6.22 -17.25 32.58
CA PRO A 191 5.94 -15.82 32.65
C PRO A 191 6.95 -15.01 33.47
N ALA A 192 7.64 -15.65 34.43
CA ALA A 192 8.67 -15.03 35.25
C ALA A 192 9.95 -14.66 34.48
N ASP A 193 10.15 -15.23 33.28
CA ASP A 193 11.34 -14.99 32.47
C ASP A 193 11.21 -13.72 31.62
N ALA A 194 10.05 -13.04 31.64
CA ALA A 194 9.87 -11.77 30.94
C ALA A 194 10.90 -10.73 31.43
N GLY A 195 11.63 -10.12 30.49
CA GLY A 195 12.73 -9.20 30.77
C GLY A 195 14.09 -9.86 31.00
N ALA A 196 14.17 -11.20 31.03
CA ALA A 196 15.45 -11.89 31.12
C ALA A 196 16.28 -11.66 29.85
N THR A 197 17.55 -11.28 30.00
CA THR A 197 18.48 -11.12 28.88
C THR A 197 18.92 -12.50 28.40
N VAL A 198 18.68 -12.79 27.12
CA VAL A 198 18.97 -14.08 26.48
C VAL A 198 19.79 -13.94 25.21
N GLY A 199 20.36 -12.77 24.96
CA GLY A 199 21.21 -12.59 23.81
C GLY A 199 21.60 -11.15 23.51
N LYS A 200 22.20 -10.98 22.32
CA LYS A 200 22.58 -9.69 21.75
C LYS A 200 22.18 -9.61 20.29
N ILE A 201 21.98 -8.39 19.81
CA ILE A 201 21.68 -8.08 18.43
C ILE A 201 22.67 -7.04 17.89
N SER A 202 23.10 -7.25 16.65
CA SER A 202 23.85 -6.27 15.86
C SER A 202 23.22 -6.14 14.48
N ILE A 203 23.05 -4.91 14.00
CA ILE A 203 22.47 -4.59 12.70
C ILE A 203 23.44 -3.68 11.96
N GLY A 204 23.77 -4.01 10.72
CA GLY A 204 24.47 -3.12 9.80
C GLY A 204 23.67 -3.02 8.50
N ALA A 205 23.26 -1.82 8.11
CA ALA A 205 22.40 -1.58 6.96
C ALA A 205 22.95 -0.45 6.09
N ALA A 206 23.19 -0.75 4.81
CA ALA A 206 23.38 0.28 3.80
C ALA A 206 22.05 1.01 3.61
N MET A 207 22.10 2.34 3.57
CA MET A 207 20.94 3.21 3.54
C MET A 207 20.89 3.97 2.22
N GLN A 208 19.68 4.14 1.69
CA GLN A 208 19.42 4.86 0.46
C GLN A 208 18.37 5.95 0.67
N PRO A 209 18.53 7.14 0.07
CA PRO A 209 17.55 8.21 0.20
C PRO A 209 16.32 7.94 -0.65
N ILE A 210 15.14 8.04 -0.05
CA ILE A 210 13.85 8.03 -0.76
C ILE A 210 13.28 9.43 -0.93
N GLU A 211 13.72 10.37 -0.10
CA GLU A 211 13.33 11.77 -0.16
C GLU A 211 14.52 12.64 0.27
N VAL A 212 14.81 13.68 -0.49
CA VAL A 212 15.87 14.66 -0.23
C VAL A 212 15.26 16.05 -0.30
N GLN A 213 15.22 16.72 0.85
CA GLN A 213 14.74 18.08 0.99
C GLN A 213 15.90 19.08 1.15
N THR A 214 15.83 20.21 0.47
CA THR A 214 16.69 21.37 0.73
C THR A 214 15.96 22.35 1.64
N LEU A 215 16.46 22.58 2.84
CA LEU A 215 15.92 23.52 3.82
C LEU A 215 16.72 24.84 3.77
N VAL A 216 16.02 25.97 3.72
CA VAL A 216 16.60 27.30 3.90
C VAL A 216 15.83 28.02 4.99
N ASN A 217 16.52 28.38 6.07
CA ASN A 217 15.93 28.97 7.27
C ASN A 217 14.76 28.15 7.83
N GLY A 218 14.89 26.81 7.84
CA GLY A 218 13.86 25.89 8.33
C GLY A 218 12.68 25.65 7.37
N GLU A 219 12.64 26.30 6.21
CA GLU A 219 11.61 26.06 5.19
C GLU A 219 12.11 25.17 4.05
N THR A 220 11.30 24.20 3.64
CA THR A 220 11.55 23.37 2.46
C THR A 220 11.49 24.19 1.18
N LYS A 221 12.62 24.27 0.46
CA LYS A 221 12.73 24.95 -0.84
C LYS A 221 12.62 24.01 -2.03
N SER A 222 13.03 22.75 -1.87
CA SER A 222 12.90 21.72 -2.91
C SER A 222 12.79 20.34 -2.27
N VAL A 223 12.11 19.44 -2.95
CA VAL A 223 12.05 18.00 -2.62
C VAL A 223 12.43 17.21 -3.87
N VAL A 224 13.34 16.25 -3.71
CA VAL A 224 13.72 15.29 -4.74
C VAL A 224 13.43 13.90 -4.21
N MET A 225 12.81 13.04 -5.02
CA MET A 225 12.58 11.63 -4.71
C MET A 225 13.56 10.80 -5.54
N PRO A 226 14.72 10.38 -4.99
CA PRO A 226 15.69 9.61 -5.75
C PRO A 226 15.15 8.21 -6.08
N PRO A 227 15.50 7.65 -7.24
CA PRO A 227 15.24 6.24 -7.51
C PRO A 227 16.00 5.37 -6.50
N LEU A 228 15.38 4.27 -6.06
CA LEU A 228 15.99 3.33 -5.14
C LEU A 228 17.27 2.72 -5.74
N ARG A 229 18.39 2.82 -5.02
CA ARG A 229 19.66 2.13 -5.32
C ARG A 229 19.50 0.65 -4.95
N GLY A 230 20.02 -0.24 -5.79
CA GLY A 230 19.74 -1.67 -5.72
C GLY A 230 18.56 -2.14 -6.59
N ALA A 231 17.80 -1.23 -7.21
CA ALA A 231 16.94 -1.56 -8.36
C ALA A 231 17.73 -1.64 -9.69
N ALA A 232 19.01 -1.24 -9.68
CA ALA A 232 19.95 -1.42 -10.77
C ALA A 232 21.38 -1.45 -10.20
N GLY A 233 21.90 -2.64 -9.91
CA GLY A 233 23.34 -2.86 -9.86
C GLY A 233 23.92 -2.76 -11.28
N ALA A 234 25.23 -2.91 -11.43
CA ALA A 234 25.87 -3.08 -12.75
C ALA A 234 25.56 -4.45 -13.41
N GLU A 235 24.63 -5.21 -12.83
CA GLU A 235 23.87 -6.28 -13.47
C GLU A 235 22.47 -5.74 -13.73
N GLY A 236 21.90 -5.99 -14.92
CA GLY A 236 20.58 -5.48 -15.28
C GLY A 236 19.51 -5.72 -14.19
N PRO A 237 18.41 -4.95 -14.21
CA PRO A 237 17.30 -5.10 -13.25
C PRO A 237 16.94 -6.57 -13.05
N THR A 238 16.97 -7.02 -11.80
CA THR A 238 16.69 -8.43 -11.47
C THR A 238 15.19 -8.67 -11.54
N LEU A 239 14.77 -9.37 -12.59
CA LEU A 239 13.40 -9.81 -12.77
C LEU A 239 13.00 -10.77 -11.65
N VAL A 240 11.73 -10.74 -11.27
CA VAL A 240 11.19 -11.69 -10.27
C VAL A 240 10.92 -13.05 -10.92
N SER A 241 10.93 -14.11 -10.13
CA SER A 241 10.63 -15.44 -10.65
C SER A 241 9.17 -15.56 -11.08
N GLY A 242 8.95 -16.10 -12.28
CA GLY A 242 7.61 -16.28 -12.84
C GLY A 242 7.17 -15.17 -13.80
N PRO A 243 5.93 -15.24 -14.31
CA PRO A 243 5.30 -14.13 -15.03
C PRO A 243 4.93 -13.02 -14.03
N ASP A 244 5.14 -11.75 -14.38
CA ASP A 244 4.78 -10.59 -13.53
C ASP A 244 4.35 -9.41 -14.41
N VAL A 245 3.07 -9.11 -14.49
CA VAL A 245 2.57 -7.96 -15.28
C VAL A 245 2.22 -6.80 -14.37
N ILE A 246 3.03 -5.75 -14.43
CA ILE A 246 2.76 -4.50 -13.70
C ILE A 246 2.24 -3.42 -14.64
N VAL A 247 1.47 -2.48 -14.10
CA VAL A 247 1.21 -1.20 -14.75
C VAL A 247 2.45 -0.31 -14.55
N GLY A 248 3.29 -0.23 -15.57
CA GLY A 248 4.51 0.55 -15.57
C GLY A 248 4.32 2.05 -15.66
N ASP A 249 3.31 2.51 -16.40
CA ASP A 249 3.03 3.95 -16.54
C ASP A 249 1.59 4.21 -16.99
N LEU A 250 1.03 5.35 -16.57
CA LEU A 250 -0.25 5.88 -17.02
C LEU A 250 -0.03 7.28 -17.63
N PRO A 251 0.54 7.38 -18.84
CA PRO A 251 1.14 8.63 -19.32
C PRO A 251 0.14 9.69 -19.80
N ASP A 252 -1.10 9.30 -20.09
CA ASP A 252 -2.10 10.18 -20.71
C ASP A 252 -3.53 9.79 -20.30
N MET A 253 -4.44 10.76 -20.28
CA MET A 253 -5.87 10.55 -20.09
C MET A 253 -6.65 11.54 -20.95
N ALA A 254 -7.66 11.07 -21.67
CA ALA A 254 -8.43 11.90 -22.58
C ALA A 254 -9.92 11.58 -22.56
N GLN A 255 -10.73 12.58 -22.93
CA GLN A 255 -12.17 12.47 -23.10
C GLN A 255 -12.51 12.06 -24.54
N PHE A 256 -13.36 11.03 -24.71
CA PHE A 256 -13.75 10.48 -26.02
C PHE A 256 -15.25 10.57 -26.31
N GLY A 257 -16.04 11.10 -25.39
CA GLY A 257 -17.46 11.38 -25.61
C GLY A 257 -18.14 11.97 -24.39
N SER A 258 -19.34 12.50 -24.60
CA SER A 258 -20.19 13.07 -23.55
C SER A 258 -21.67 12.86 -23.90
N ASN A 259 -22.52 12.78 -22.88
CA ASN A 259 -23.96 12.86 -23.02
C ASN A 259 -24.56 14.08 -22.27
N GLY A 260 -23.71 15.07 -21.93
CA GLY A 260 -24.06 16.27 -21.17
C GLY A 260 -23.89 16.12 -19.67
N ASN A 261 -24.40 15.03 -19.09
CA ASN A 261 -24.30 14.76 -17.65
C ASN A 261 -23.09 13.89 -17.28
N PHE A 262 -22.59 13.12 -18.24
CA PHE A 262 -21.43 12.24 -18.10
C PHE A 262 -20.46 12.44 -19.24
N VAL A 263 -19.20 12.11 -18.98
CA VAL A 263 -18.13 11.99 -19.98
C VAL A 263 -17.56 10.58 -19.94
N GLY A 264 -17.09 10.10 -21.09
CA GLY A 264 -16.38 8.83 -21.23
C GLY A 264 -14.90 9.10 -21.44
N LEU A 265 -14.07 8.63 -20.51
CA LEU A 265 -12.63 8.82 -20.54
C LEU A 265 -11.91 7.52 -20.92
N GLY A 266 -10.70 7.67 -21.46
CA GLY A 266 -9.74 6.58 -21.61
C GLY A 266 -8.40 6.99 -21.02
N ILE A 267 -7.75 6.05 -20.35
CA ILE A 267 -6.43 6.23 -19.74
C ILE A 267 -5.41 5.45 -20.59
N ALA A 268 -4.29 6.06 -20.96
CA ALA A 268 -3.19 5.34 -21.59
C ALA A 268 -2.48 4.46 -20.56
N THR A 269 -2.00 3.30 -20.97
CA THR A 269 -1.37 2.33 -20.07
C THR A 269 -0.11 1.78 -20.69
N THR A 270 0.96 1.66 -19.91
CA THR A 270 2.15 0.89 -20.28
C THR A 270 2.23 -0.32 -19.37
N SER A 271 2.06 -1.53 -19.90
CA SER A 271 2.37 -2.76 -19.16
C SER A 271 3.87 -3.03 -19.17
N CYS A 272 4.36 -3.70 -18.15
CA CYS A 272 5.74 -4.17 -18.09
C CYS A 272 5.78 -5.57 -17.50
N ASN A 273 6.55 -6.45 -18.13
CA ASN A 273 6.85 -7.76 -17.58
C ASN A 273 8.06 -7.64 -16.65
N ASN A 274 7.80 -7.61 -15.34
CA ASN A 274 8.83 -7.58 -14.32
C ASN A 274 9.33 -8.98 -13.92
N GLY A 275 8.81 -10.01 -14.59
CA GLY A 275 9.08 -11.41 -14.34
C GLY A 275 10.08 -12.01 -15.31
N ASP A 276 10.61 -13.17 -14.97
CA ASP A 276 11.57 -13.94 -15.78
C ASP A 276 10.90 -14.90 -16.79
N GLN A 277 9.58 -15.01 -16.77
CA GLN A 277 8.80 -15.79 -17.75
C GLN A 277 8.02 -14.88 -18.72
N PRO A 278 7.86 -15.26 -20.00
CA PRO A 278 6.99 -14.54 -20.93
C PRO A 278 5.52 -14.66 -20.54
N LEU A 279 4.76 -13.60 -20.85
CA LEU A 279 3.30 -13.56 -20.71
C LEU A 279 2.64 -13.65 -22.08
N ASN A 280 1.59 -14.45 -22.25
CA ASN A 280 0.84 -14.48 -23.51
C ASN A 280 -0.03 -13.23 -23.70
N TRP A 281 -0.16 -12.81 -24.96
CA TRP A 281 -0.81 -11.57 -25.40
C TRP A 281 -1.71 -11.83 -26.62
N PHE A 282 -2.28 -13.03 -26.71
CA PHE A 282 -3.09 -13.44 -27.86
C PHE A 282 -4.36 -12.59 -27.98
N SER A 283 -4.76 -12.27 -29.22
CA SER A 283 -6.03 -11.58 -29.43
C SER A 283 -7.21 -12.52 -29.23
N LEU A 284 -8.35 -11.97 -28.78
CA LEU A 284 -9.64 -12.66 -28.84
C LEU A 284 -9.87 -13.24 -30.26
N PRO A 285 -10.48 -14.44 -30.39
CA PRO A 285 -11.21 -15.19 -29.35
C PRO A 285 -10.33 -16.06 -28.43
N ASN A 286 -9.00 -16.02 -28.53
CA ASN A 286 -8.14 -16.66 -27.52
C ASN A 286 -8.35 -15.96 -26.16
N THR A 287 -8.33 -16.71 -25.06
CA THR A 287 -8.58 -16.21 -23.70
C THR A 287 -7.31 -16.11 -22.85
N ASP A 288 -6.15 -16.27 -23.48
CA ASP A 288 -4.85 -16.29 -22.81
C ASP A 288 -4.09 -14.98 -23.05
N HIS A 289 -4.58 -13.93 -22.37
CA HIS A 289 -4.04 -12.58 -22.40
C HIS A 289 -4.56 -11.76 -21.20
N PRO A 290 -3.91 -10.65 -20.83
CA PRO A 290 -4.41 -9.79 -19.76
C PRO A 290 -5.67 -8.99 -20.13
N VAL A 291 -6.46 -8.71 -19.10
CA VAL A 291 -7.55 -7.72 -19.13
C VAL A 291 -7.20 -6.48 -18.31
N ILE A 292 -7.70 -5.33 -18.75
CA ILE A 292 -7.25 -4.02 -18.26
C ILE A 292 -8.45 -3.16 -17.89
N PRO A 293 -8.95 -3.20 -16.63
CA PRO A 293 -9.90 -2.21 -16.13
C PRO A 293 -9.23 -0.87 -15.90
N GLN A 294 -10.03 0.20 -15.92
CA GLN A 294 -9.58 1.56 -15.64
C GLN A 294 -10.53 2.26 -14.67
N ASN A 295 -9.99 3.05 -13.76
CA ASN A 295 -10.73 3.77 -12.73
C ASN A 295 -10.26 5.22 -12.62
N LEU A 296 -11.16 6.11 -12.15
CA LEU A 296 -10.82 7.48 -11.80
C LEU A 296 -11.32 7.78 -10.38
N TYR A 297 -10.45 8.41 -9.59
CA TYR A 297 -10.73 8.81 -8.22
C TYR A 297 -10.58 10.33 -8.06
N ARG A 298 -11.30 10.90 -7.10
CA ARG A 298 -11.19 12.29 -6.65
C ARG A 298 -10.83 12.32 -5.18
N MET A 299 -9.80 13.07 -4.84
CA MET A 299 -9.50 13.48 -3.47
C MET A 299 -9.96 14.92 -3.24
N SER A 300 -10.74 15.13 -2.18
CA SER A 300 -11.39 16.42 -1.89
C SER A 300 -11.78 16.54 -0.41
N GLY A 301 -12.21 17.73 0.01
CA GLY A 301 -12.77 17.98 1.33
C GLY A 301 -11.73 18.37 2.39
N GLY A 302 -12.20 19.05 3.44
CA GLY A 302 -11.32 19.62 4.46
C GLY A 302 -10.51 20.82 3.96
N ALA A 303 -9.64 21.34 4.82
CA ALA A 303 -8.78 22.48 4.50
C ALA A 303 -7.68 22.14 3.48
N SER A 304 -7.32 20.85 3.36
CA SER A 304 -6.23 20.36 2.51
C SER A 304 -6.69 19.55 1.30
N ASN A 305 -8.02 19.41 1.08
CA ASN A 305 -8.60 18.56 0.03
C ASN A 305 -8.16 17.09 0.09
N ASP A 306 -7.90 16.59 1.30
CA ASP A 306 -7.46 15.21 1.55
C ASP A 306 -8.34 14.46 2.57
N ASP A 307 -9.47 15.04 2.98
CA ASP A 307 -10.37 14.38 3.94
C ASP A 307 -11.06 13.16 3.34
N ARG A 308 -11.27 13.15 2.02
CA ARG A 308 -12.05 12.13 1.33
C ARG A 308 -11.40 11.70 0.02
N PHE A 309 -11.38 10.38 -0.20
CA PHE A 309 -10.94 9.74 -1.44
C PHE A 309 -12.07 8.87 -2.00
N GLU A 310 -12.63 9.27 -3.15
CA GLU A 310 -13.83 8.66 -3.74
C GLU A 310 -13.56 8.18 -5.18
N GLN A 311 -14.00 6.98 -5.53
CA GLN A 311 -13.99 6.52 -6.93
C GLN A 311 -15.17 7.12 -7.69
N ILE A 312 -14.90 8.00 -8.64
CA ILE A 312 -15.92 8.73 -9.40
C ILE A 312 -16.17 8.15 -10.80
N GLY A 313 -15.36 7.17 -11.22
CA GLY A 313 -15.54 6.51 -12.50
C GLY A 313 -14.88 5.14 -12.59
N GLN A 314 -15.48 4.30 -13.44
CA GLN A 314 -14.98 2.98 -13.80
C GLN A 314 -15.31 2.68 -15.27
N SER A 315 -14.48 1.87 -15.92
CA SER A 315 -14.72 1.35 -17.27
C SER A 315 -15.07 -0.14 -17.27
N TRP A 316 -15.68 -0.60 -18.35
CA TRP A 316 -15.46 -1.97 -18.83
C TRP A 316 -13.97 -2.18 -19.14
N LEU A 317 -13.52 -3.42 -19.28
CA LEU A 317 -12.10 -3.74 -19.41
C LEU A 317 -11.66 -3.87 -20.87
N LYS A 318 -10.42 -3.49 -21.14
CA LYS A 318 -9.78 -3.78 -22.42
C LYS A 318 -9.19 -5.19 -22.40
N HIS A 319 -9.31 -5.88 -23.52
CA HIS A 319 -8.53 -7.09 -23.81
C HIS A 319 -7.22 -6.72 -24.54
N ALA A 320 -6.10 -7.19 -24.00
CA ALA A 320 -4.81 -7.16 -24.71
C ALA A 320 -4.85 -7.98 -26.01
N PHE A 321 -4.02 -7.64 -26.99
CA PHE A 321 -4.04 -8.32 -28.30
C PHE A 321 -2.70 -8.36 -29.07
N THR A 322 -1.77 -7.46 -28.75
CA THR A 322 -0.40 -7.42 -29.27
C THR A 322 0.50 -6.69 -28.28
N ALA A 323 1.71 -7.20 -28.06
CA ALA A 323 2.77 -6.59 -27.26
C ALA A 323 3.87 -5.99 -28.16
N LEU A 324 4.23 -4.73 -27.95
CA LEU A 324 5.21 -4.00 -28.78
C LEU A 324 6.68 -4.20 -28.40
N GLN A 325 6.98 -4.88 -27.28
CA GLN A 325 8.35 -5.15 -26.82
C GLN A 325 9.24 -3.91 -26.60
N GLY A 326 8.69 -2.85 -26.01
CA GLY A 326 9.45 -1.67 -25.60
C GLY A 326 10.24 -1.88 -24.29
N ASN A 327 11.02 -0.87 -23.87
CA ASN A 327 11.76 -0.88 -22.59
C ASN A 327 11.36 0.28 -21.66
N ALA A 328 10.10 0.71 -21.67
CA ALA A 328 9.63 1.90 -20.96
C ALA A 328 9.77 1.81 -19.43
N CYS A 329 9.75 0.60 -18.86
CA CYS A 329 10.01 0.41 -17.42
C CYS A 329 11.50 0.35 -17.04
N ASN A 330 12.41 0.32 -18.02
CA ASN A 330 13.84 0.08 -17.81
C ASN A 330 14.13 -1.23 -17.06
N LEU A 331 13.41 -2.31 -17.41
CA LEU A 331 13.56 -3.65 -16.81
C LEU A 331 14.48 -4.57 -17.63
N GLY A 332 15.38 -3.98 -18.44
CA GLY A 332 16.39 -4.75 -19.16
C GLY A 332 15.82 -5.56 -20.32
N CYS A 333 14.78 -5.04 -20.99
CA CYS A 333 14.13 -5.71 -22.12
C CYS A 333 15.15 -6.27 -23.12
N THR A 334 15.10 -7.59 -23.29
CA THR A 334 15.81 -8.30 -24.35
C THR A 334 14.77 -8.93 -25.27
N PRO A 335 14.37 -8.25 -26.37
CA PRO A 335 13.31 -8.72 -27.24
C PRO A 335 13.66 -10.10 -27.83
N GLY A 336 12.88 -11.13 -27.49
CA GLY A 336 13.04 -12.49 -28.00
C GLY A 336 11.73 -13.18 -28.42
N CYS A 337 10.59 -12.53 -28.17
CA CYS A 337 9.24 -13.05 -28.41
C CYS A 337 8.60 -12.29 -29.57
N SER A 338 7.62 -12.91 -30.22
CA SER A 338 6.71 -12.23 -31.14
C SER A 338 5.72 -11.36 -30.37
N GLY A 339 5.02 -10.45 -31.05
CA GLY A 339 4.00 -9.60 -30.43
C GLY A 339 2.79 -10.35 -29.82
N THR A 340 2.73 -11.67 -29.95
CA THR A 340 1.76 -12.53 -29.25
C THR A 340 2.16 -12.82 -27.80
N GLN A 341 3.32 -12.36 -27.34
CA GLN A 341 3.79 -12.52 -25.97
C GLN A 341 4.55 -11.27 -25.52
N LEU A 342 4.40 -10.87 -24.26
CA LEU A 342 5.24 -9.86 -23.63
C LEU A 342 6.45 -10.51 -22.98
N CYS A 343 7.63 -10.35 -23.59
CA CYS A 343 8.88 -10.91 -23.05
C CYS A 343 9.26 -10.37 -21.66
N PRO A 344 10.05 -11.15 -20.90
CA PRO A 344 10.73 -10.70 -19.70
C PRO A 344 11.44 -9.34 -19.87
N GLY A 345 11.23 -8.43 -18.91
CA GLY A 345 11.81 -7.09 -18.89
C GLY A 345 11.24 -6.10 -19.90
N CYS A 346 10.35 -6.54 -20.81
CA CYS A 346 9.80 -5.70 -21.85
C CYS A 346 8.46 -5.07 -21.46
N SER A 347 8.04 -4.08 -22.24
CA SER A 347 6.84 -3.28 -22.00
C SER A 347 5.97 -3.14 -23.24
N ASP A 348 4.68 -2.93 -23.04
CA ASP A 348 3.72 -2.67 -24.11
C ASP A 348 2.84 -1.46 -23.78
N PRO A 349 2.95 -0.36 -24.56
CA PRO A 349 2.11 0.82 -24.40
C PRO A 349 0.82 0.75 -25.23
N TYR A 350 -0.30 1.08 -24.59
CA TYR A 350 -1.58 1.38 -25.23
C TYR A 350 -1.98 2.84 -24.97
N SER A 351 -2.37 3.53 -26.04
CA SER A 351 -2.86 4.91 -25.94
C SER A 351 -4.23 4.99 -25.27
N SER A 352 -4.57 6.16 -24.73
CA SER A 352 -5.88 6.46 -24.16
C SER A 352 -7.02 6.18 -25.16
N GLY A 353 -6.83 6.51 -26.44
CA GLY A 353 -7.80 6.24 -27.50
C GLY A 353 -7.96 4.75 -27.83
N LEU A 354 -6.88 3.98 -27.79
CA LEU A 354 -6.94 2.53 -27.98
C LEU A 354 -7.60 1.83 -26.78
N ASN A 355 -7.45 2.39 -25.58
CA ASN A 355 -8.12 1.93 -24.36
C ASN A 355 -9.58 2.38 -24.28
N ALA A 356 -9.95 3.50 -24.91
CA ALA A 356 -11.34 3.96 -25.01
C ALA A 356 -12.15 3.35 -26.17
N GLY A 357 -11.55 2.43 -26.94
CA GLY A 357 -12.14 1.81 -28.12
C GLY A 357 -13.28 0.85 -27.75
N GLN A 358 -14.53 1.33 -27.83
CA GLN A 358 -15.70 0.66 -27.27
C GLN A 358 -15.97 -0.73 -27.84
N ASN A 359 -15.66 -1.00 -29.11
CA ASN A 359 -15.84 -2.32 -29.74
C ASN A 359 -14.89 -3.40 -29.20
N GLY A 360 -13.84 -3.02 -28.47
CA GLY A 360 -12.87 -3.94 -27.86
C GLY A 360 -13.04 -4.10 -26.35
N LEU A 361 -14.01 -3.40 -25.74
CA LEU A 361 -14.20 -3.40 -24.31
C LEU A 361 -15.15 -4.53 -23.89
N GLY A 362 -14.75 -5.32 -22.91
CA GLY A 362 -15.56 -6.39 -22.32
C GLY A 362 -16.08 -6.02 -20.94
N SER A 363 -17.23 -6.56 -20.55
CA SER A 363 -17.75 -6.35 -19.19
C SER A 363 -16.85 -7.00 -18.14
N ARG A 364 -16.69 -6.31 -17.00
CA ARG A 364 -15.98 -6.85 -15.82
C ARG A 364 -16.66 -8.10 -15.25
N ALA A 365 -17.96 -8.31 -15.51
CA ALA A 365 -18.71 -9.45 -15.02
C ALA A 365 -18.30 -10.79 -15.64
N TRP A 366 -17.61 -10.77 -16.78
CA TRP A 366 -17.13 -11.98 -17.44
C TRP A 366 -15.84 -12.55 -16.83
N VAL A 367 -15.15 -11.77 -16.02
CA VAL A 367 -13.80 -12.08 -15.54
C VAL A 367 -13.87 -12.52 -14.09
N ASN A 368 -13.25 -13.66 -13.79
CA ASN A 368 -12.83 -13.96 -12.43
C ASN A 368 -11.53 -13.16 -12.15
N PRO A 369 -11.55 -12.16 -11.26
CA PRO A 369 -10.44 -11.23 -11.07
C PRO A 369 -9.25 -11.86 -10.34
N PHE A 370 -9.46 -12.94 -9.59
CA PHE A 370 -8.40 -13.66 -8.90
C PHE A 370 -7.63 -14.59 -9.85
N THR A 371 -8.34 -15.28 -10.75
CA THR A 371 -7.74 -16.25 -11.67
C THR A 371 -7.44 -15.69 -13.06
N GLY A 372 -7.96 -14.51 -13.39
CA GLY A 372 -7.88 -13.92 -14.74
C GLY A 372 -8.63 -14.70 -15.82
N ALA A 373 -9.53 -15.61 -15.45
CA ALA A 373 -10.26 -16.44 -16.41
C ALA A 373 -11.48 -15.70 -16.98
N PHE A 374 -11.71 -15.84 -18.29
CA PHE A 374 -12.86 -15.27 -19.00
C PHE A 374 -13.20 -16.06 -20.27
N PRO A 375 -14.44 -15.99 -20.79
CA PRO A 375 -14.84 -16.68 -22.00
C PRO A 375 -14.38 -15.96 -23.27
N SER A 376 -14.27 -16.70 -24.38
CA SER A 376 -13.81 -16.21 -25.69
C SER A 376 -14.70 -15.12 -26.32
N GLY A 377 -15.90 -14.89 -25.79
CA GLY A 377 -16.85 -13.87 -26.23
C GLY A 377 -17.01 -12.70 -25.26
N ALA A 378 -16.08 -12.49 -24.32
CA ALA A 378 -16.20 -11.49 -23.26
C ALA A 378 -16.31 -10.02 -23.73
N ASN A 379 -16.07 -9.73 -25.03
CA ASN A 379 -16.27 -8.43 -25.67
C ASN A 379 -17.41 -8.42 -26.71
N ASN A 380 -18.40 -9.30 -26.58
CA ASN A 380 -19.50 -9.37 -27.54
C ASN A 380 -20.44 -8.16 -27.43
N HIS A 381 -20.48 -7.34 -28.50
CA HIS A 381 -21.38 -6.17 -28.61
C HIS A 381 -22.62 -6.40 -29.48
N THR A 382 -22.91 -7.65 -29.84
CA THR A 382 -24.10 -7.97 -30.64
C THR A 382 -25.37 -7.69 -29.83
N GLY A 383 -26.26 -6.86 -30.36
CA GLY A 383 -27.55 -6.58 -29.72
C GLY A 383 -27.62 -5.25 -28.97
N HIS A 384 -26.58 -4.42 -29.04
CA HIS A 384 -26.65 -3.03 -28.58
C HIS A 384 -25.85 -2.05 -29.45
N SER A 385 -26.03 -0.75 -29.18
CA SER A 385 -25.32 0.34 -29.83
C SER A 385 -24.67 1.22 -28.76
N HIS A 386 -23.44 1.66 -29.01
CA HIS A 386 -22.69 2.47 -28.07
C HIS A 386 -23.17 3.93 -28.09
N THR A 387 -23.20 4.55 -26.90
CA THR A 387 -23.31 6.00 -26.73
C THR A 387 -21.92 6.61 -26.57
N GLY A 388 -21.81 7.94 -26.44
CA GLY A 388 -20.51 8.60 -26.22
C GLY A 388 -19.78 8.16 -24.95
N THR A 389 -20.46 7.60 -23.96
CA THR A 389 -19.85 7.18 -22.69
C THR A 389 -19.81 5.67 -22.49
N SER A 390 -20.59 4.88 -23.24
CA SER A 390 -20.72 3.43 -23.04
C SER A 390 -19.36 2.75 -22.85
N HIS A 391 -19.24 1.89 -21.84
CA HIS A 391 -18.07 1.04 -21.58
C HIS A 391 -16.77 1.77 -21.18
N ARG A 392 -16.63 3.07 -21.44
CA ARG A 392 -15.48 3.89 -21.06
C ARG A 392 -15.50 4.19 -19.57
N VAL A 393 -14.44 4.82 -19.05
CA VAL A 393 -14.43 5.37 -17.69
C VAL A 393 -15.52 6.46 -17.65
N THR A 394 -16.69 6.11 -17.15
CA THR A 394 -17.86 6.99 -17.15
C THR A 394 -17.86 7.81 -15.87
N VAL A 395 -17.80 9.13 -16.00
CA VAL A 395 -17.68 10.08 -14.88
C VAL A 395 -18.75 11.15 -15.02
N ALA A 396 -19.40 11.52 -13.92
CA ALA A 396 -20.34 12.63 -13.93
C ALA A 396 -19.58 13.95 -14.16
N THR A 397 -20.14 14.84 -14.97
CA THR A 397 -19.51 16.14 -15.26
C THR A 397 -19.37 17.00 -14.00
N SER A 398 -20.30 16.87 -13.05
CA SER A 398 -20.25 17.52 -11.73
C SER A 398 -19.08 17.06 -10.86
N ASP A 399 -18.54 15.86 -11.06
CA ASP A 399 -17.38 15.39 -10.30
C ASP A 399 -16.06 15.94 -10.83
N LEU A 400 -16.04 16.43 -12.07
CA LEU A 400 -14.86 16.99 -12.73
C LEU A 400 -14.85 18.52 -12.77
N ASP A 401 -16.02 19.15 -12.67
CA ASP A 401 -16.19 20.60 -12.75
C ASP A 401 -15.33 21.31 -11.68
N PRO A 402 -14.27 22.05 -12.07
CA PRO A 402 -13.39 22.72 -11.11
C PRO A 402 -14.11 23.79 -10.27
N SER A 403 -15.24 24.33 -10.76
CA SER A 403 -16.05 25.29 -10.01
C SER A 403 -16.84 24.64 -8.87
N GLN A 404 -17.15 23.35 -8.99
CA GLN A 404 -17.84 22.56 -7.96
C GLN A 404 -16.85 21.80 -7.06
N ASN A 405 -15.63 21.53 -7.56
CA ASN A 405 -14.59 20.78 -6.86
C ASN A 405 -13.29 21.60 -6.78
N PRO A 406 -13.31 22.79 -6.15
CA PRO A 406 -12.15 23.66 -6.10
C PRO A 406 -10.96 22.96 -5.42
N SER A 407 -9.83 22.95 -6.12
CA SER A 407 -8.57 22.36 -5.64
C SER A 407 -8.63 20.85 -5.35
N ALA A 408 -9.63 20.13 -5.87
CA ALA A 408 -9.64 18.68 -5.85
C ALA A 408 -8.52 18.10 -6.71
N THR A 409 -7.99 16.95 -6.31
CA THR A 409 -6.96 16.21 -7.06
C THR A 409 -7.54 14.90 -7.58
N TYR A 410 -7.08 14.46 -8.75
CA TYR A 410 -7.67 13.31 -9.45
C TYR A 410 -6.61 12.25 -9.71
N PHE A 411 -6.98 10.99 -9.56
CA PHE A 411 -6.06 9.86 -9.68
C PHE A 411 -6.63 8.85 -10.67
N ALA A 412 -5.94 8.65 -11.78
CA ALA A 412 -6.23 7.60 -12.72
C ALA A 412 -5.56 6.31 -12.25
N GLU A 413 -6.24 5.19 -12.39
CA GLU A 413 -5.73 3.86 -12.06
C GLU A 413 -6.03 2.90 -13.20
N ALA A 414 -5.12 1.97 -13.44
CA ALA A 414 -5.40 0.78 -14.21
C ALA A 414 -4.85 -0.45 -13.47
N GLN A 415 -5.26 -1.62 -13.91
CA GLN A 415 -4.74 -2.90 -13.45
C GLN A 415 -4.52 -3.82 -14.65
N TYR A 416 -3.58 -4.76 -14.58
CA TYR A 416 -3.49 -5.88 -15.53
C TYR A 416 -3.80 -7.18 -14.79
N VAL A 417 -4.90 -7.84 -15.14
CA VAL A 417 -5.24 -9.16 -14.58
C VAL A 417 -5.00 -10.22 -15.65
N THR A 418 -4.25 -11.28 -15.31
CA THR A 418 -3.86 -12.32 -16.27
C THR A 418 -3.93 -13.73 -15.68
N PRO A 419 -4.27 -14.76 -16.47
CA PRO A 419 -4.27 -16.15 -15.98
C PRO A 419 -2.89 -16.71 -15.61
N HIS A 420 -1.81 -16.10 -16.13
CA HIS A 420 -0.45 -16.58 -15.93
C HIS A 420 0.03 -16.47 -14.48
N GLU A 421 -0.19 -15.32 -13.83
CA GLU A 421 0.26 -15.06 -12.46
C GLU A 421 -0.47 -15.96 -11.47
N TYR A 422 -1.79 -16.11 -11.62
CA TYR A 422 -2.57 -17.06 -10.85
C TYR A 422 -2.02 -18.49 -10.99
N SER A 423 -1.87 -18.96 -12.24
CA SER A 423 -1.37 -20.32 -12.52
C SER A 423 0.02 -20.56 -11.94
N TRP A 424 0.88 -19.54 -11.98
CA TRP A 424 2.20 -19.58 -11.36
C TRP A 424 2.11 -19.67 -9.84
N CYS A 425 1.32 -18.81 -9.19
CA CYS A 425 1.14 -18.83 -7.74
C CYS A 425 0.61 -20.17 -7.22
N GLN A 426 -0.28 -20.85 -7.97
CA GLN A 426 -0.79 -22.16 -7.59
C GLN A 426 0.30 -23.25 -7.59
N SER A 427 1.27 -23.17 -8.50
CA SER A 427 2.39 -24.12 -8.59
C SER A 427 3.62 -23.69 -7.78
N HIS A 428 3.74 -22.40 -7.46
CA HIS A 428 4.89 -21.77 -6.78
C HIS A 428 4.40 -20.77 -5.71
N PRO A 429 3.78 -21.23 -4.61
CA PRO A 429 3.15 -20.36 -3.63
C PRO A 429 4.09 -19.35 -2.94
N GLY A 430 5.41 -19.62 -2.94
CA GLY A 430 6.43 -18.70 -2.42
C GLY A 430 6.93 -17.64 -3.41
N GLN A 431 6.44 -17.66 -4.65
CA GLN A 431 6.84 -16.76 -5.75
C GLN A 431 5.61 -16.01 -6.30
N CYS A 432 4.64 -15.72 -5.45
CA CYS A 432 3.41 -15.10 -5.88
C CYS A 432 3.53 -13.58 -5.95
N ASN A 433 3.24 -13.03 -7.12
CA ASN A 433 3.38 -11.61 -7.45
C ASN A 433 2.07 -10.96 -7.96
N MET A 434 0.96 -11.71 -8.07
CA MET A 434 -0.32 -11.24 -8.67
C MET A 434 -1.03 -10.05 -8.00
N PHE A 435 -0.44 -9.44 -6.96
CA PHE A 435 -1.01 -8.34 -6.16
C PHE A 435 -0.24 -7.01 -6.31
N ASN A 436 0.66 -6.92 -7.29
CA ASN A 436 1.42 -5.71 -7.63
C ASN A 436 0.98 -5.10 -8.98
N ASN A 437 -0.16 -5.56 -9.52
CA ASN A 437 -0.56 -5.35 -10.91
C ASN A 437 -1.45 -4.12 -11.12
N ALA A 438 -1.68 -3.32 -10.08
CA ALA A 438 -2.34 -2.02 -10.14
C ALA A 438 -1.34 -0.87 -9.95
N SER A 439 -1.54 0.25 -10.65
CA SER A 439 -0.78 1.49 -10.43
C SER A 439 -1.71 2.69 -10.58
N TYR A 440 -1.33 3.81 -9.96
CA TYR A 440 -2.04 5.07 -10.12
C TYR A 440 -1.13 6.22 -10.58
N HIS A 441 -1.75 7.24 -11.18
CA HIS A 441 -1.09 8.50 -11.54
C HIS A 441 -2.05 9.67 -11.30
N GLN A 442 -1.55 10.72 -10.67
CA GLN A 442 -2.29 11.96 -10.47
C GLN A 442 -2.43 12.76 -11.77
N PHE A 443 -3.60 13.37 -11.96
CA PHE A 443 -3.91 14.29 -13.05
C PHE A 443 -4.51 15.59 -12.50
N THR A 444 -4.20 16.70 -13.18
CA THR A 444 -4.98 17.94 -13.07
C THR A 444 -6.17 17.88 -14.03
N VAL A 445 -7.29 18.50 -13.65
CA VAL A 445 -8.50 18.63 -14.46
C VAL A 445 -8.75 20.11 -14.73
N SER A 446 -9.04 20.45 -15.98
CA SER A 446 -9.42 21.80 -16.41
C SER A 446 -10.51 21.75 -17.47
N GLY A 447 -11.17 22.90 -17.74
CA GLY A 447 -12.30 22.98 -18.68
C GLY A 447 -13.65 22.97 -17.97
N GLY A 448 -14.64 22.35 -18.61
CA GLY A 448 -16.01 22.20 -18.10
C GLY A 448 -17.06 23.11 -18.76
N PRO A 449 -18.36 22.82 -18.57
CA PRO A 449 -18.89 21.65 -17.84
C PRO A 449 -18.99 20.39 -18.72
N THR A 450 -18.75 20.45 -20.03
CA THR A 450 -18.94 19.30 -20.94
C THR A 450 -17.67 18.81 -21.64
N ASN A 451 -16.58 19.58 -21.60
CA ASN A 451 -15.30 19.22 -22.19
C ASN A 451 -14.19 19.47 -21.18
N PHE A 452 -13.44 18.42 -20.85
CA PHE A 452 -12.36 18.48 -19.87
C PHE A 452 -11.03 18.11 -20.50
N THR A 453 -9.97 18.74 -20.01
CA THR A 453 -8.58 18.45 -20.34
C THR A 453 -7.87 17.94 -19.09
N PHE A 454 -7.05 16.90 -19.28
CA PHE A 454 -6.31 16.24 -18.22
C PHE A 454 -4.82 16.37 -18.48
N SER A 455 -4.05 16.76 -17.46
CA SER A 455 -2.59 16.81 -17.56
C SER A 455 -1.95 16.01 -16.42
N PRO A 456 -1.03 15.08 -16.71
CA PRO A 456 -0.39 14.25 -15.69
C PRO A 456 0.43 15.10 -14.71
N VAL A 457 0.53 14.64 -13.47
CA VAL A 457 1.26 15.30 -12.38
C VAL A 457 2.23 14.31 -11.74
N GLY A 458 3.52 14.62 -11.82
CA GLY A 458 4.57 13.78 -11.27
C GLY A 458 4.78 12.52 -12.11
N SER A 459 5.09 11.42 -11.43
CA SER A 459 5.30 10.10 -12.03
C SER A 459 4.22 9.14 -11.56
N THR A 460 3.93 8.12 -12.37
CA THR A 460 3.11 6.98 -11.95
C THR A 460 3.69 6.32 -10.69
N ALA A 461 2.83 6.12 -9.69
CA ALA A 461 3.11 5.27 -8.54
C ALA A 461 2.93 3.81 -8.96
N ARG A 462 4.04 3.19 -9.38
CA ARG A 462 4.06 1.81 -9.91
C ARG A 462 3.75 0.79 -8.82
N ALA A 463 2.97 -0.23 -9.16
CA ALA A 463 2.60 -1.35 -8.29
C ALA A 463 1.90 -0.90 -6.98
N GLN A 464 1.11 0.16 -7.07
CA GLN A 464 0.34 0.73 -5.96
C GLN A 464 -1.09 1.05 -6.42
N PRO A 465 -2.14 0.49 -5.78
CA PRO A 465 -3.52 0.91 -6.04
C PRO A 465 -3.75 2.35 -5.56
N ALA A 466 -4.68 3.06 -6.20
CA ALA A 466 -4.92 4.48 -6.02
C ALA A 466 -5.35 4.86 -4.60
N ILE A 467 -5.95 3.93 -3.84
CA ILE A 467 -6.29 4.16 -2.44
C ILE A 467 -5.07 4.53 -1.58
N LEU A 468 -3.85 4.10 -1.97
CA LEU A 468 -2.61 4.48 -1.28
C LEU A 468 -2.22 5.95 -1.48
N ALA A 469 -2.86 6.66 -2.42
CA ALA A 469 -2.70 8.10 -2.59
C ALA A 469 -3.40 8.91 -1.48
N TRP A 470 -4.31 8.29 -0.71
CA TRP A 470 -5.13 9.00 0.28
C TRP A 470 -4.33 9.45 1.50
N ARG A 471 -3.82 10.67 1.42
CA ARG A 471 -2.90 11.24 2.41
C ARG A 471 -3.54 11.34 3.80
N GLY A 472 -2.80 10.84 4.79
CA GLY A 472 -3.20 10.88 6.20
C GLY A 472 -4.25 9.83 6.59
N ALA A 473 -4.69 8.99 5.65
CA ALA A 473 -5.46 7.81 5.97
C ALA A 473 -4.55 6.65 6.39
N THR A 474 -5.08 5.76 7.23
CA THR A 474 -4.50 4.43 7.45
C THR A 474 -5.11 3.49 6.43
N VAL A 475 -4.27 2.76 5.68
CA VAL A 475 -4.72 1.78 4.68
C VAL A 475 -4.18 0.41 5.02
N ASN A 476 -5.08 -0.56 5.20
CA ASN A 476 -4.74 -1.94 5.52
C ASN A 476 -5.21 -2.87 4.42
N GLN A 477 -4.32 -3.75 3.95
CA GLN A 477 -4.66 -4.84 3.03
C GLN A 477 -5.14 -6.06 3.81
N VAL A 478 -6.17 -6.72 3.29
CA VAL A 478 -6.74 -7.94 3.87
C VAL A 478 -6.92 -8.99 2.78
N GLN A 479 -6.55 -10.23 3.11
CA GLN A 479 -6.78 -11.41 2.27
C GLN A 479 -7.72 -12.38 3.01
N PRO A 480 -9.03 -12.36 2.73
CA PRO A 480 -10.01 -13.16 3.48
C PRO A 480 -9.84 -14.67 3.34
N ASP A 481 -9.34 -15.14 2.19
CA ASP A 481 -9.17 -16.56 1.89
C ASP A 481 -7.85 -16.81 1.14
N PRO A 482 -6.72 -16.82 1.88
CA PRO A 482 -5.40 -16.85 1.26
C PRO A 482 -5.18 -18.04 0.33
N GLY A 483 -4.79 -17.74 -0.91
CA GLY A 483 -4.52 -18.73 -1.97
C GLY A 483 -5.75 -19.17 -2.76
N ASN A 484 -6.97 -18.88 -2.28
CA ASN A 484 -8.23 -19.25 -2.94
C ASN A 484 -9.03 -18.05 -3.45
N ASP A 485 -8.72 -16.84 -2.97
CA ASP A 485 -9.32 -15.58 -3.44
C ASP A 485 -8.32 -14.41 -3.31
N GLY A 486 -8.72 -13.28 -3.89
CA GLY A 486 -7.93 -12.06 -3.95
C GLY A 486 -7.83 -11.28 -2.64
N ILE A 487 -7.50 -10.01 -2.78
CA ILE A 487 -7.29 -9.04 -1.71
C ILE A 487 -8.25 -7.85 -1.83
N TRP A 488 -8.43 -7.17 -0.71
CA TRP A 488 -9.08 -5.87 -0.64
C TRP A 488 -8.34 -4.98 0.36
N LEU A 489 -8.58 -3.68 0.27
CA LEU A 489 -7.95 -2.66 1.10
C LEU A 489 -9.01 -1.86 1.84
N MET A 490 -8.79 -1.66 3.14
CA MET A 490 -9.55 -0.73 3.97
C MET A 490 -8.72 0.52 4.22
N GLY A 491 -9.14 1.65 3.66
CA GLY A 491 -8.69 2.97 4.07
C GLY A 491 -9.61 3.54 5.14
N PHE A 492 -9.07 4.22 6.14
CA PHE A 492 -9.87 5.06 7.04
C PHE A 492 -9.11 6.30 7.50
N LYS A 493 -9.85 7.38 7.72
CA LYS A 493 -9.36 8.65 8.26
C LYS A 493 -10.38 9.21 9.25
N VAL A 494 -9.91 9.68 10.39
CA VAL A 494 -10.74 10.35 11.39
C VAL A 494 -10.28 11.80 11.51
N THR A 495 -11.18 12.74 11.28
CA THR A 495 -10.92 14.18 11.42
C THR A 495 -11.79 14.78 12.52
N ASN A 496 -11.40 15.94 13.03
CA ASN A 496 -12.15 16.68 14.04
C ASN A 496 -12.56 18.04 13.44
N PRO A 497 -13.65 18.09 12.64
CA PRO A 497 -14.03 19.31 11.92
C PRO A 497 -14.48 20.43 12.86
N ASN A 498 -15.03 20.08 14.03
CA ASN A 498 -15.43 21.01 15.08
C ASN A 498 -15.17 20.38 16.45
N PRO A 499 -14.85 21.18 17.49
CA PRO A 499 -14.65 20.65 18.84
C PRO A 499 -15.83 19.77 19.30
N GLY A 500 -15.52 18.54 19.70
CA GLY A 500 -16.52 17.56 20.14
C GLY A 500 -17.25 16.81 19.02
N VAL A 501 -16.86 17.00 17.76
CA VAL A 501 -17.36 16.23 16.61
C VAL A 501 -16.17 15.51 15.95
N TRP A 502 -16.31 14.21 15.76
CA TRP A 502 -15.35 13.38 15.04
C TRP A 502 -15.99 12.85 13.77
N HIS A 503 -15.40 13.19 12.63
CA HIS A 503 -15.81 12.68 11.33
C HIS A 503 -15.02 11.41 11.02
N TYR A 504 -15.74 10.33 10.74
CA TYR A 504 -15.16 9.06 10.34
C TYR A 504 -15.43 8.86 8.86
N GLU A 505 -14.38 8.69 8.06
CA GLU A 505 -14.45 8.36 6.64
C GLU A 505 -13.74 7.02 6.43
N TYR A 506 -14.44 6.05 5.83
CA TYR A 506 -13.94 4.72 5.48
C TYR A 506 -14.04 4.52 3.98
N ALA A 507 -13.04 3.87 3.38
CA ALA A 507 -12.99 3.50 1.98
C ALA A 507 -12.63 2.01 1.86
N LEU A 508 -13.51 1.22 1.24
CA LEU A 508 -13.30 -0.21 1.00
C LEU A 508 -13.05 -0.41 -0.49
N TYR A 509 -11.82 -0.76 -0.87
CA TYR A 509 -11.43 -1.07 -2.24
C TYR A 509 -11.26 -2.56 -2.44
N ASN A 510 -12.11 -3.16 -3.27
CA ASN A 510 -11.92 -4.53 -3.71
C ASN A 510 -11.00 -4.54 -4.93
N GLU A 511 -9.76 -5.03 -4.77
CA GLU A 511 -8.81 -5.12 -5.88
C GLU A 511 -9.15 -6.30 -6.78
N ASN A 512 -9.22 -7.52 -6.22
CA ASN A 512 -9.45 -8.74 -7.00
C ASN A 512 -10.17 -9.87 -6.25
N LEU A 513 -11.00 -9.57 -5.25
CA LEU A 513 -11.93 -10.55 -4.67
C LEU A 513 -13.03 -10.91 -5.67
N ASP A 514 -13.10 -12.18 -6.06
CA ASP A 514 -14.20 -12.72 -6.87
C ASP A 514 -15.51 -12.76 -6.06
N ARG A 515 -15.42 -13.09 -4.76
CA ARG A 515 -16.59 -13.16 -3.86
C ARG A 515 -17.30 -11.83 -3.61
N ALA A 516 -16.65 -10.70 -3.89
CA ALA A 516 -17.10 -9.34 -3.60
C ALA A 516 -17.38 -9.08 -2.10
N ILE A 517 -17.82 -7.85 -1.76
CA ILE A 517 -18.17 -7.45 -0.37
C ILE A 517 -19.61 -6.95 -0.34
N GLN A 518 -20.45 -7.53 0.52
CA GLN A 518 -21.90 -7.23 0.58
C GLN A 518 -22.32 -6.32 1.74
N SER A 519 -21.51 -6.25 2.80
CA SER A 519 -21.82 -5.47 4.00
C SER A 519 -20.58 -4.92 4.68
N PHE A 520 -20.74 -3.81 5.39
CA PHE A 520 -19.73 -3.19 6.24
C PHE A 520 -20.36 -2.75 7.57
N SER A 521 -19.68 -2.97 8.68
CA SER A 521 -20.18 -2.63 10.02
C SER A 521 -19.07 -2.00 10.85
N VAL A 522 -19.41 -0.94 11.56
CA VAL A 522 -18.51 -0.24 12.49
C VAL A 522 -19.11 -0.33 13.89
N PRO A 523 -18.39 -0.91 14.87
CA PRO A 523 -18.84 -0.93 16.26
C PRO A 523 -18.84 0.49 16.84
N LEU A 524 -19.83 0.78 17.67
CA LEU A 524 -20.00 2.06 18.35
C LEU A 524 -19.87 1.87 19.86
N GLY A 525 -19.23 2.84 20.52
CA GLY A 525 -19.14 2.86 21.97
C GLY A 525 -20.52 3.04 22.63
N PRO A 526 -20.70 2.57 23.87
CA PRO A 526 -21.93 2.83 24.61
C PRO A 526 -22.23 4.33 24.72
N GLY A 527 -23.43 4.73 24.28
CA GLY A 527 -23.87 6.13 24.35
C GLY A 527 -23.35 7.04 23.24
N THR A 528 -22.64 6.52 22.23
CA THR A 528 -22.23 7.30 21.05
C THR A 528 -23.46 7.75 20.27
N ASN A 529 -23.57 9.05 20.02
CA ASN A 529 -24.55 9.63 19.10
C ASN A 529 -23.88 9.87 17.75
N ILE A 530 -24.54 9.43 16.68
CA ILE A 530 -24.04 9.60 15.30
C ILE A 530 -24.96 10.48 14.47
N SER A 531 -24.38 11.16 13.48
CA SER A 531 -25.08 12.03 12.53
C SER A 531 -24.34 12.05 11.19
N ASN A 532 -24.85 12.82 10.20
CA ASN A 532 -24.20 13.01 8.89
C ASN A 532 -23.76 11.71 8.20
N ILE A 533 -24.61 10.68 8.33
CA ILE A 533 -24.34 9.36 7.76
C ILE A 533 -24.38 9.46 6.24
N GLY A 534 -23.32 9.02 5.61
CA GLY A 534 -23.15 9.05 4.16
C GLY A 534 -22.67 7.73 3.60
N PHE A 535 -22.95 7.57 2.31
CA PHE A 535 -22.51 6.47 1.48
C PHE A 535 -22.12 7.04 0.12
N HIS A 536 -21.08 6.50 -0.49
CA HIS A 536 -20.76 6.79 -1.88
C HIS A 536 -20.20 5.54 -2.58
N ALA A 537 -20.59 5.36 -3.84
CA ALA A 537 -20.12 4.30 -4.72
C ALA A 537 -20.05 4.86 -6.15
N PRO A 538 -19.12 4.36 -6.99
CA PRO A 538 -19.10 4.69 -8.40
C PRO A 538 -20.41 4.23 -9.07
N LEU A 539 -20.85 4.95 -10.10
CA LEU A 539 -21.99 4.53 -10.91
C LEU A 539 -21.68 3.17 -11.57
N GLN A 540 -22.63 2.25 -11.51
CA GLN A 540 -22.56 1.00 -12.26
C GLN A 540 -23.00 1.23 -13.70
N GLU A 541 -22.37 0.48 -14.59
CA GLU A 541 -22.71 0.49 -16.00
C GLU A 541 -24.14 -0.06 -16.20
N PRO A 542 -24.99 0.59 -17.03
CA PRO A 542 -26.36 0.10 -17.26
C PRO A 542 -26.33 -1.28 -17.92
N GLY A 543 -27.43 -2.03 -17.85
CA GLY A 543 -27.50 -3.34 -18.51
C GLY A 543 -27.41 -3.28 -20.03
N TRP A 544 -26.61 -4.18 -20.60
CA TRP A 544 -26.48 -4.35 -22.05
C TRP A 544 -26.50 -5.81 -22.45
N ALA A 545 -26.89 -6.07 -23.70
CA ALA A 545 -26.79 -7.40 -24.27
C ALA A 545 -25.35 -7.96 -24.14
N ASN A 546 -25.25 -9.19 -23.60
CA ASN A 546 -24.00 -9.92 -23.38
C ASN A 546 -23.02 -9.26 -22.40
N ASP A 547 -23.53 -8.52 -21.40
CA ASP A 547 -22.69 -7.90 -20.37
C ASP A 547 -22.21 -8.87 -19.28
N GLY A 548 -22.60 -10.16 -19.32
CA GLY A 548 -22.16 -11.18 -18.37
C GLY A 548 -22.81 -11.12 -16.99
N THR A 549 -23.63 -10.10 -16.72
CA THR A 549 -24.45 -10.02 -15.51
C THR A 549 -25.67 -10.93 -15.63
N PHE A 550 -26.36 -11.19 -14.51
CA PHE A 550 -27.56 -12.01 -14.52
C PHE A 550 -28.61 -11.38 -15.44
N ASN A 551 -29.04 -12.13 -16.46
CA ASN A 551 -29.99 -11.71 -17.49
C ASN A 551 -29.62 -10.42 -18.25
N ASN A 552 -28.34 -10.05 -18.33
CA ASN A 552 -27.89 -8.86 -19.07
C ASN A 552 -28.50 -7.54 -18.55
N GLN A 553 -28.65 -7.43 -17.23
CA GLN A 553 -29.35 -6.30 -16.58
C GLN A 553 -28.40 -5.26 -15.96
N GLY A 554 -27.09 -5.46 -16.06
CA GLY A 554 -26.09 -4.64 -15.40
C GLY A 554 -26.08 -4.85 -13.89
N TYR A 555 -25.05 -4.33 -13.22
CA TYR A 555 -25.04 -4.26 -11.77
C TYR A 555 -25.88 -3.10 -11.26
N SER A 556 -26.53 -3.30 -10.13
CA SER A 556 -27.36 -2.29 -9.47
C SER A 556 -26.51 -1.16 -8.91
N SER A 557 -26.94 0.08 -9.11
CA SER A 557 -26.39 1.27 -8.43
C SER A 557 -27.20 1.67 -7.18
N GLN A 558 -28.07 0.79 -6.67
CA GLN A 558 -28.90 1.09 -5.49
C GLN A 558 -28.02 1.40 -4.26
N PRO A 559 -28.22 2.54 -3.57
CA PRO A 559 -27.49 2.85 -2.35
C PRO A 559 -27.64 1.76 -1.29
N TRP A 560 -26.60 1.56 -0.47
CA TRP A 560 -26.66 0.57 0.62
C TRP A 560 -27.63 1.02 1.71
N ALA A 561 -28.41 0.06 2.22
CA ALA A 561 -29.30 0.31 3.35
C ALA A 561 -28.48 0.50 4.63
N VAL A 562 -28.88 1.47 5.46
CA VAL A 562 -28.22 1.76 6.73
C VAL A 562 -29.06 1.22 7.88
N THR A 563 -28.43 0.44 8.76
CA THR A 563 -29.04 -0.02 10.01
C THR A 563 -28.23 0.48 11.19
N GLN A 564 -28.89 1.16 12.12
CA GLN A 564 -28.30 1.64 13.36
C GLN A 564 -28.89 0.86 14.54
N VAL A 565 -28.02 0.28 15.35
CA VAL A 565 -28.39 -0.37 16.62
C VAL A 565 -27.46 0.14 17.72
N SER A 566 -27.78 -0.13 18.99
CA SER A 566 -27.14 0.49 20.17
C SER A 566 -25.64 0.21 20.37
N GLY A 567 -24.96 -0.45 19.42
CA GLY A 567 -23.53 -0.74 19.48
C GLY A 567 -22.86 -0.86 18.11
N SER A 568 -23.55 -0.52 17.02
CA SER A 568 -22.95 -0.53 15.68
C SER A 568 -23.79 0.25 14.68
N ILE A 569 -23.13 0.80 13.67
CA ILE A 569 -23.75 1.20 12.42
C ILE A 569 -23.31 0.24 11.32
N SER A 570 -24.26 -0.20 10.49
CA SER A 570 -23.99 -1.11 9.37
C SER A 570 -24.60 -0.60 8.09
N TRP A 571 -23.90 -0.85 6.98
CA TRP A 571 -24.38 -0.66 5.63
C TRP A 571 -24.38 -2.01 4.91
N ASN A 572 -25.40 -2.28 4.11
CA ASN A 572 -25.43 -3.47 3.28
C ASN A 572 -26.21 -3.27 1.97
N SER A 573 -25.81 -3.98 0.93
CA SER A 573 -26.66 -4.20 -0.25
C SER A 573 -27.58 -5.40 -0.05
N GLU A 574 -28.39 -5.74 -1.05
CA GLU A 574 -29.09 -7.02 -1.11
C GLU A 574 -28.09 -8.18 -1.12
N THR A 575 -28.47 -9.33 -0.55
CA THR A 575 -27.63 -10.54 -0.64
C THR A 575 -27.62 -11.08 -2.07
N PHE A 576 -26.58 -11.83 -2.45
CA PHE A 576 -26.50 -12.46 -3.77
C PHE A 576 -27.70 -13.37 -4.08
N ALA A 577 -28.26 -14.04 -3.06
CA ALA A 577 -29.46 -14.88 -3.21
C ALA A 577 -30.73 -14.07 -3.51
N GLN A 578 -30.81 -12.81 -3.05
CA GLN A 578 -31.92 -11.91 -3.34
C GLN A 578 -31.75 -11.24 -4.71
N ASN A 579 -30.53 -10.80 -5.01
CA ASN A 579 -30.21 -10.12 -6.26
C ASN A 579 -28.76 -10.41 -6.65
N GLN A 580 -28.56 -11.22 -7.69
CA GLN A 580 -27.22 -11.57 -8.20
C GLN A 580 -26.48 -10.36 -8.78
N ASN A 581 -27.23 -9.30 -9.13
CA ASN A 581 -26.72 -8.04 -9.62
C ASN A 581 -26.72 -6.95 -8.53
N ALA A 582 -26.83 -7.33 -7.26
CA ALA A 582 -26.79 -6.38 -6.15
C ALA A 582 -25.52 -5.51 -6.20
N ASN A 583 -25.64 -4.32 -5.61
CA ASN A 583 -24.59 -3.31 -5.54
C ASN A 583 -23.44 -3.70 -4.57
N ALA A 584 -22.96 -4.94 -4.60
CA ALA A 584 -21.80 -5.36 -3.83
C ALA A 584 -20.54 -4.61 -4.29
N ILE A 585 -19.53 -4.49 -3.42
CA ILE A 585 -18.21 -3.95 -3.81
C ILE A 585 -17.53 -5.01 -4.68
N ARG A 586 -17.66 -4.87 -6.01
CA ARG A 586 -17.07 -5.76 -7.02
C ARG A 586 -15.60 -5.38 -7.25
N TRP A 587 -14.86 -6.25 -7.90
CA TRP A 587 -13.44 -6.04 -8.15
C TRP A 587 -13.16 -4.77 -8.97
N GLY A 588 -12.06 -4.12 -8.66
CA GLY A 588 -11.68 -2.80 -9.17
C GLY A 588 -12.64 -1.67 -8.76
N THR A 589 -13.38 -1.81 -7.65
CA THR A 589 -14.26 -0.74 -7.13
C THR A 589 -14.03 -0.39 -5.67
N LEU A 590 -14.22 0.90 -5.32
CA LEU A 590 -14.03 1.50 -4.01
C LEU A 590 -15.31 2.20 -3.54
N TYR A 591 -15.79 1.82 -2.35
CA TYR A 591 -17.02 2.36 -1.75
C TYR A 591 -16.67 3.08 -0.45
N ASN A 592 -17.35 4.20 -0.21
CA ASN A 592 -17.13 5.05 0.95
C ASN A 592 -18.30 4.97 1.93
N PHE A 593 -17.97 4.96 3.23
CA PHE A 593 -18.91 4.97 4.33
C PHE A 593 -18.47 6.02 5.35
N ARG A 594 -19.40 6.87 5.79
CA ARG A 594 -19.05 7.99 6.66
C ARG A 594 -20.14 8.32 7.66
N PHE A 595 -19.73 8.89 8.78
CA PHE A 595 -20.62 9.48 9.78
C PHE A 595 -19.82 10.41 10.70
N ASP A 596 -20.53 11.33 11.34
CA ASP A 596 -20.01 12.11 12.45
C ASP A 596 -20.45 11.45 13.76
N ALA A 597 -19.58 11.48 14.78
CA ALA A 597 -19.91 11.06 16.13
C ALA A 597 -19.52 12.12 17.17
N ASP A 598 -20.17 12.06 18.33
CA ASP A 598 -19.85 12.84 19.52
C ASP A 598 -18.79 12.19 20.43
N GLN A 599 -18.12 11.14 19.93
CA GLN A 599 -17.04 10.44 20.64
C GLN A 599 -15.80 10.25 19.76
N PRO A 600 -14.58 10.34 20.33
CA PRO A 600 -13.33 10.06 19.63
C PRO A 600 -13.18 8.57 19.31
N PRO A 601 -12.28 8.22 18.36
CA PRO A 601 -11.99 6.83 18.05
C PRO A 601 -11.44 6.12 19.30
N GLN A 602 -11.90 4.89 19.50
CA GLN A 602 -11.40 3.99 20.54
C GLN A 602 -10.69 2.81 19.88
N SER A 603 -9.52 2.44 20.39
CA SER A 603 -8.82 1.25 19.92
C SER A 603 -9.63 0.00 20.29
N VAL A 604 -10.09 -0.74 19.28
CA VAL A 604 -10.75 -2.03 19.42
C VAL A 604 -10.05 -3.05 18.52
N ASN A 605 -10.00 -4.31 18.94
CA ASN A 605 -9.56 -5.38 18.05
C ASN A 605 -10.63 -5.58 16.97
N ALA A 606 -10.22 -5.61 15.70
CA ALA A 606 -11.11 -5.98 14.61
C ALA A 606 -11.66 -7.40 14.87
N GLN A 607 -12.98 -7.58 14.73
CA GLN A 607 -13.66 -8.88 14.81
C GLN A 607 -14.07 -9.37 13.42
#